data_AF-A0A076HY37-F1
#
_entry.id   AF-A0A076HY37-F1
#
_cell.length_a   1.000
_cell.length_b   1.000
_cell.length_c   1.000
_cell.angle_alpha   90.00
_cell.angle_beta   90.00
_cell.angle_gamma   90.00
#
_symmetry.space_group_name_H-M   'P 1'
#
loop_
_entity.id
_entity.type
_entity.pdbx_description
1 polymer ?
#
loop_
_entity_poly.entity_id
_entity_poly.type
_entity_poly.pdbx_seq_one_letter_code
_entity_poly.pdbx_strand_id
1 'polypeptide(L)'
;MAAAGPLAAQQPVPAVAAEPVAVSSQIQVARQFLLAVLAGNYPAAYALLAPEVSRNVPLARFQATAEPLYQQGQRYQPTIDLYKLGFRISADNSTRAFVAFMFRSDTLAPRPHLQLDVTFRDTTARQVLSFGLVPLGEMNR
;
A
#
# COMPACT_ATOMS: atom_id res chain seq x y z
N MET A 1 36.41 56.57 1.88
CA MET A 1 34.95 56.30 1.81
C MET A 1 34.78 55.00 1.06
N ALA A 2 34.35 53.94 1.77
CA ALA A 2 34.38 52.56 1.31
C ALA A 2 33.10 52.20 0.52
N ALA A 3 33.30 51.45 -0.56
CA ALA A 3 32.25 50.82 -1.36
C ALA A 3 31.59 49.67 -0.57
N ALA A 4 30.25 49.58 -0.63
CA ALA A 4 29.49 48.45 -0.14
C ALA A 4 28.58 47.95 -1.26
N GLY A 5 28.98 46.83 -1.87
CA GLY A 5 28.15 46.06 -2.81
C GLY A 5 27.00 45.34 -2.11
N PRO A 6 26.01 44.85 -2.86
CA PRO A 6 24.78 44.30 -2.30
C PRO A 6 25.04 42.98 -1.56
N LEU A 7 24.46 42.88 -0.37
CA LEU A 7 24.47 41.70 0.48
C LEU A 7 23.76 40.54 -0.25
N ALA A 8 24.55 39.55 -0.65
CA ALA A 8 24.06 38.21 -0.89
C ALA A 8 23.74 37.53 0.46
N ALA A 9 22.83 36.55 0.38
CA ALA A 9 22.73 35.39 1.26
C ALA A 9 21.97 35.58 2.59
N GLN A 10 20.65 35.36 2.54
CA GLN A 10 20.02 34.09 2.94
C GLN A 10 18.57 34.35 3.33
N GLN A 11 17.66 34.14 2.37
CA GLN A 11 16.29 33.80 2.70
C GLN A 11 16.33 32.53 3.55
N PRO A 12 15.67 32.46 4.72
CA PRO A 12 15.47 31.19 5.38
C PRO A 12 14.63 30.33 4.43
N VAL A 13 15.29 29.36 3.79
CA VAL A 13 14.61 28.31 3.04
C VAL A 13 13.59 27.66 3.97
N PRO A 14 12.37 27.42 3.48
CA PRO A 14 11.26 26.98 4.30
C PRO A 14 11.66 25.70 5.02
N ALA A 15 11.27 25.59 6.29
CA ALA A 15 11.25 24.32 6.99
C ALA A 15 10.51 23.31 6.09
N VAL A 16 11.27 22.45 5.42
CA VAL A 16 10.73 21.35 4.64
C VAL A 16 10.05 20.45 5.66
N ALA A 17 8.72 20.50 5.59
CA ALA A 17 7.76 19.54 6.12
C ALA A 17 8.41 18.24 6.59
N ALA A 18 8.67 18.14 7.90
CA ALA A 18 8.86 16.85 8.53
C ALA A 18 7.47 16.20 8.66
N GLU A 19 7.00 15.55 7.58
CA GLU A 19 5.91 14.55 7.44
C GLU A 19 5.54 14.48 5.93
N PRO A 20 5.54 13.34 5.17
CA PRO A 20 5.18 11.96 5.51
C PRO A 20 5.99 10.88 4.72
N VAL A 21 7.32 10.81 4.89
CA VAL A 21 8.17 9.87 4.10
C VAL A 21 7.80 8.39 4.32
N ALA A 22 7.33 8.04 5.52
CA ALA A 22 6.92 6.68 5.87
C ALA A 22 5.58 6.28 5.20
N VAL A 23 4.58 7.17 5.16
CA VAL A 23 3.28 6.90 4.52
C VAL A 23 3.43 6.74 3.01
N SER A 24 4.28 7.58 2.39
CA SER A 24 4.63 7.43 0.96
C SER A 24 5.35 6.10 0.71
N SER A 25 6.19 5.65 1.64
CA SER A 25 6.87 4.35 1.55
C SER A 25 5.90 3.16 1.65
N GLN A 26 4.88 3.22 2.51
CA GLN A 26 3.89 2.14 2.65
C GLN A 26 3.01 2.01 1.42
N ILE A 27 2.56 3.13 0.85
CA ILE A 27 1.80 3.14 -0.40
C ILE A 27 2.65 2.52 -1.51
N GLN A 28 3.94 2.88 -1.60
CA GLN A 28 4.85 2.32 -2.60
C GLN A 28 5.06 0.81 -2.42
N VAL A 29 5.32 0.35 -1.19
CA VAL A 29 5.49 -1.08 -0.89
C VAL A 29 4.21 -1.86 -1.20
N ALA A 30 3.05 -1.38 -0.74
CA ALA A 30 1.78 -2.04 -0.99
C ALA A 30 1.47 -2.12 -2.49
N ARG A 31 1.75 -1.05 -3.22
CA ARG A 31 1.58 -1.02 -4.68
C ARG A 31 2.51 -2.01 -5.36
N GLN A 32 3.80 -2.04 -5.02
CA GLN A 32 4.76 -2.99 -5.59
C GLN A 32 4.36 -4.43 -5.27
N PHE A 33 3.94 -4.70 -4.04
CA PHE A 33 3.43 -6.00 -3.61
C PHE A 33 2.22 -6.44 -4.46
N LEU A 34 1.21 -5.57 -4.59
CA LEU A 34 0.02 -5.88 -5.37
C LEU A 34 0.36 -6.07 -6.85
N LEU A 35 1.17 -5.19 -7.45
CA LEU A 35 1.59 -5.33 -8.85
C LEU A 35 2.35 -6.64 -9.09
N ALA A 36 3.20 -7.08 -8.16
CA ALA A 36 3.88 -8.36 -8.24
C ALA A 36 2.89 -9.54 -8.18
N VAL A 37 1.89 -9.50 -7.30
CA VAL A 37 0.81 -10.51 -7.24
C VAL A 37 -0.01 -10.53 -8.53
N LEU A 38 -0.43 -9.36 -9.02
CA LEU A 38 -1.24 -9.22 -10.23
C LEU A 38 -0.47 -9.66 -11.49
N ALA A 39 0.86 -9.53 -11.49
CA ALA A 39 1.74 -10.03 -12.55
C ALA A 39 2.07 -11.54 -12.42
N GLY A 40 1.59 -12.22 -11.38
CA GLY A 40 1.94 -13.62 -11.10
C GLY A 40 3.37 -13.82 -10.58
N ASN A 41 4.08 -12.73 -10.26
CA ASN A 41 5.41 -12.77 -9.66
C ASN A 41 5.32 -12.92 -8.13
N TYR A 42 4.83 -14.09 -7.72
CA TYR A 42 4.69 -14.44 -6.30
C TYR A 42 6.00 -14.42 -5.50
N PRO A 43 7.18 -14.80 -6.05
CA PRO A 43 8.44 -14.68 -5.32
C PRO A 43 8.77 -13.24 -4.93
N ALA A 44 8.57 -12.28 -5.83
CA ALA A 44 8.81 -10.86 -5.54
C ALA A 44 7.80 -10.32 -4.51
N ALA A 45 6.53 -10.70 -4.61
CA ALA A 45 5.53 -10.34 -3.62
C ALA A 45 5.83 -10.95 -2.24
N TYR A 46 6.27 -12.20 -2.20
CA TYR A 46 6.62 -12.91 -0.97
C TYR A 46 7.82 -12.27 -0.25
N ALA A 47 8.78 -11.72 -0.99
CA ALA A 47 9.93 -11.00 -0.42
C ALA A 47 9.54 -9.70 0.31
N LEU A 48 8.36 -9.15 0.03
CA LEU A 48 7.82 -7.95 0.69
C LEU A 48 6.96 -8.27 1.93
N LEU A 49 6.73 -9.55 2.22
CA LEU A 49 6.04 -9.98 3.43
C LEU A 49 6.91 -9.79 4.67
N ALA A 50 6.27 -9.52 5.80
CA ALA A 50 6.95 -9.50 7.08
C ALA A 50 7.55 -10.89 7.40
N PRO A 51 8.73 -10.97 8.05
CA PRO A 51 9.41 -12.23 8.39
C PRO A 51 8.54 -13.11 9.28
N GLU A 52 7.71 -12.51 10.13
CA GLU A 52 6.74 -13.23 10.94
C GLU A 52 5.69 -13.97 10.10
N VAL A 53 5.31 -13.44 8.95
CA VAL A 53 4.37 -14.09 8.02
C VAL A 53 5.09 -15.14 7.20
N SER A 54 6.22 -14.79 6.58
CA SER A 54 6.97 -15.70 5.69
C SER A 54 7.65 -16.86 6.43
N ARG A 55 7.82 -16.78 7.76
CA ARG A 55 8.21 -17.94 8.59
C ARG A 55 7.08 -18.93 8.82
N ASN A 56 5.84 -18.45 8.87
CA ASN A 56 4.67 -19.28 9.19
C ASN A 56 3.90 -19.74 7.95
N VAL A 57 4.01 -19.01 6.83
CA VAL A 57 3.28 -19.27 5.60
C VAL A 57 4.29 -19.63 4.50
N PRO A 58 4.39 -20.90 4.07
CA PRO A 58 5.27 -21.26 2.97
C PRO A 58 4.80 -20.62 1.65
N LEU A 59 5.73 -20.41 0.71
CA LEU A 59 5.45 -19.76 -0.58
C LEU A 59 4.25 -20.39 -1.32
N ALA A 60 4.12 -21.72 -1.32
CA ALA A 60 2.99 -22.40 -1.96
C ALA A 60 1.63 -22.00 -1.35
N ARG A 61 1.55 -21.80 -0.03
CA ARG A 61 0.33 -21.36 0.64
C ARG A 61 0.05 -19.88 0.40
N PHE A 62 1.10 -19.07 0.29
CA PHE A 62 0.99 -17.68 -0.14
C PHE A 62 0.43 -17.60 -1.57
N GLN A 63 0.95 -18.40 -2.50
CA GLN A 63 0.47 -18.47 -3.88
C GLN A 63 -1.01 -18.82 -3.95
N ALA A 64 -1.44 -19.87 -3.23
CA ALA A 64 -2.85 -20.25 -3.17
C ALA A 64 -3.76 -19.12 -2.64
N THR A 65 -3.28 -18.35 -1.65
CA THR A 65 -4.01 -17.18 -1.11
C THR A 65 -4.03 -16.00 -2.08
N ALA A 66 -2.96 -15.83 -2.87
CA ALA A 66 -2.78 -14.74 -3.81
C ALA A 66 -3.43 -15.01 -5.18
N GLU A 67 -3.70 -16.27 -5.52
CA GLU A 67 -4.33 -16.69 -6.77
C GLU A 67 -5.65 -15.97 -7.10
N PRO A 68 -6.62 -15.80 -6.17
CA PRO A 68 -7.82 -15.02 -6.48
C PRO A 68 -7.52 -13.56 -6.82
N LEU A 69 -6.50 -12.94 -6.21
CA LEU A 69 -6.09 -11.58 -6.58
C LEU A 69 -5.50 -11.56 -7.99
N TYR A 70 -4.64 -12.53 -8.33
CA TYR A 70 -4.09 -12.68 -9.67
C TYR A 70 -5.19 -12.83 -10.73
N GLN A 71 -6.17 -13.71 -10.50
CA GLN A 71 -7.31 -13.89 -11.41
C GLN A 71 -8.11 -12.60 -11.61
N GLN A 72 -8.32 -11.82 -10.55
CA GLN A 72 -8.99 -10.52 -10.65
C GLN A 72 -8.13 -9.50 -11.41
N GLY A 73 -6.80 -9.51 -11.23
CA GLY A 73 -5.86 -8.74 -12.02
C GLY A 73 -5.93 -9.02 -13.52
N GLN A 74 -6.09 -10.29 -13.89
CA GLN A 74 -6.28 -10.69 -15.29
C GLN A 74 -7.62 -10.18 -15.85
N ARG A 75 -8.67 -10.11 -15.02
CA ARG A 75 -10.01 -9.64 -15.42
C ARG A 75 -10.12 -8.12 -15.54
N TYR A 76 -9.54 -7.39 -14.59
CA TYR A 76 -9.68 -5.93 -14.45
C TYR A 76 -8.47 -5.15 -14.97
N GLN A 77 -7.45 -5.85 -15.51
CA GLN A 77 -6.13 -5.35 -15.85
C GLN A 77 -5.31 -4.94 -14.61
N PRO A 78 -3.97 -5.04 -14.66
CA PRO A 78 -3.12 -4.87 -13.47
C PRO A 78 -2.97 -3.40 -12.99
N THR A 79 -3.72 -2.46 -13.58
CA THR A 79 -3.62 -1.04 -13.20
C THR A 79 -4.48 -0.78 -11.97
N ILE A 80 -3.82 -0.35 -10.89
CA ILE A 80 -4.45 -0.04 -9.61
C ILE A 80 -4.20 1.41 -9.19
N ASP A 81 -5.23 2.02 -8.60
CA ASP A 81 -5.20 3.36 -8.03
C ASP A 81 -5.38 3.30 -6.51
N LEU A 82 -4.68 4.20 -5.81
CA LEU A 82 -4.85 4.33 -4.37
C LEU A 82 -6.28 4.80 -4.07
N TYR A 83 -6.96 4.08 -3.20
CA TYR A 83 -8.33 4.40 -2.82
C TYR A 83 -8.41 5.04 -1.44
N LYS A 84 -7.86 4.37 -0.43
CA LYS A 84 -7.82 4.88 0.94
C LYS A 84 -6.63 4.31 1.69
N LEU A 85 -6.27 5.00 2.75
CA LEU A 85 -5.33 4.51 3.74
C LEU A 85 -5.80 4.95 5.11
N GLY A 86 -5.42 4.23 6.15
CA GLY A 86 -5.81 4.59 7.50
C GLY A 86 -5.37 3.56 8.51
N PHE A 87 -6.12 3.52 9.60
CA PHE A 87 -5.83 2.64 10.74
C PHE A 87 -7.02 1.74 11.03
N ARG A 88 -6.73 0.47 11.31
CA ARG A 88 -7.68 -0.49 11.87
C ARG A 88 -7.31 -0.70 13.33
N ILE A 89 -8.27 -0.45 14.21
CA ILE A 89 -8.14 -0.75 15.62
C ILE A 89 -8.77 -2.12 15.82
N SER A 90 -7.99 -3.07 16.29
CA SER A 90 -8.46 -4.43 16.59
C SER A 90 -9.04 -4.49 18.01
N ALA A 91 -9.81 -5.53 18.33
CA ALA A 91 -10.43 -5.69 19.65
C ALA A 91 -9.41 -5.76 20.80
N ASP A 92 -8.18 -6.18 20.51
CA ASP A 92 -7.03 -6.18 21.41
C ASP A 92 -6.36 -4.79 21.56
N ASN A 93 -7.00 -3.72 21.05
CA ASN A 93 -6.50 -2.35 21.05
C ASN A 93 -5.19 -2.16 20.26
N SER A 94 -4.80 -3.13 19.41
CA SER A 94 -3.71 -2.94 18.46
C SER A 94 -4.15 -2.12 17.26
N THR A 95 -3.38 -1.09 16.96
CA THR A 95 -3.56 -0.24 15.80
C THR A 95 -2.71 -0.78 14.66
N ARG A 96 -3.35 -1.13 13.54
CA ARG A 96 -2.67 -1.56 12.31
C ARG A 96 -2.88 -0.53 11.22
N ALA A 97 -1.81 -0.15 10.54
CA ALA A 97 -1.93 0.69 9.36
C ALA A 97 -2.43 -0.16 8.18
N PHE A 98 -3.28 0.39 7.33
CA PHE A 98 -3.70 -0.28 6.10
C PHE A 98 -3.71 0.69 4.94
N VAL A 99 -3.45 0.15 3.75
CA VAL A 99 -3.52 0.84 2.47
C VAL A 99 -4.39 0.00 1.55
N ALA A 100 -5.39 0.65 0.96
CA ALA A 100 -6.34 0.02 0.07
C ALA A 100 -6.25 0.65 -1.33
N PHE A 101 -6.27 -0.22 -2.32
CA PHE A 101 -6.25 0.10 -3.74
C PHE A 101 -7.50 -0.43 -4.41
N MET A 102 -7.79 0.10 -5.58
CA MET A 102 -8.85 -0.39 -6.46
C MET A 102 -8.32 -0.53 -7.87
N PHE A 103 -8.94 -1.39 -8.67
CA PHE A 103 -8.63 -1.47 -10.08
C PHE A 103 -9.10 -0.20 -10.79
N ARG A 104 -8.26 0.36 -11.66
CA ARG A 104 -8.60 1.58 -12.41
C ARG A 104 -9.81 1.40 -13.31
N SER A 105 -9.98 0.21 -13.87
CA SER A 105 -11.18 -0.13 -14.66
C SER A 105 -12.45 -0.19 -13.80
N ASP A 106 -12.32 -0.44 -12.50
CA ASP A 106 -13.43 -0.53 -11.55
C ASP A 106 -13.79 0.84 -10.95
N THR A 107 -12.82 1.76 -10.82
CA THR A 107 -13.08 3.15 -10.37
C THR A 107 -13.83 4.00 -11.40
N LEU A 108 -13.83 3.59 -12.67
CA LEU A 108 -14.63 4.20 -13.74
C LEU A 108 -16.07 3.66 -13.77
N ALA A 109 -16.37 2.60 -13.01
CA ALA A 109 -17.71 2.05 -12.90
C ALA A 109 -18.56 2.85 -11.90
N PRO A 110 -19.88 2.97 -12.12
CA PRO A 110 -20.79 3.68 -11.22
C PRO A 110 -20.91 3.04 -9.82
N ARG A 111 -20.50 1.77 -9.70
CA ARG A 111 -20.32 1.09 -8.41
C ARG A 111 -19.02 0.33 -8.46
N PRO A 112 -18.07 0.65 -7.58
CA PRO A 112 -16.89 -0.19 -7.45
C PRO A 112 -17.26 -1.51 -6.78
N HIS A 113 -16.71 -2.59 -7.30
CA HIS A 113 -17.04 -3.93 -6.86
C HIS A 113 -16.00 -4.50 -5.91
N LEU A 114 -14.72 -4.15 -6.10
CA LEU A 114 -13.61 -4.82 -5.44
C LEU A 114 -12.57 -3.82 -4.90
N GLN A 115 -12.10 -4.09 -3.69
CA GLN A 115 -10.99 -3.38 -3.06
C GLN A 115 -9.86 -4.36 -2.74
N LEU A 116 -8.64 -3.96 -3.06
CA LEU A 116 -7.41 -4.65 -2.68
C LEU A 116 -6.88 -4.02 -1.40
N ASP A 117 -6.87 -4.77 -0.31
CA ASP A 117 -6.44 -4.29 1.00
C ASP A 117 -5.05 -4.84 1.36
N VAL A 118 -4.17 -3.99 1.87
CA VAL A 118 -2.84 -4.35 2.36
C VAL A 118 -2.66 -3.76 3.75
N THR A 119 -2.38 -4.62 4.72
CA THR A 119 -2.21 -4.25 6.13
C THR A 119 -0.74 -4.33 6.53
N PHE A 120 -0.33 -3.35 7.31
CA PHE A 120 0.98 -3.19 7.91
C PHE A 120 0.83 -3.22 9.43
N ARG A 121 1.91 -3.58 10.13
CA ARG A 121 1.94 -3.62 11.59
C ARG A 121 1.66 -2.25 12.22
N ASP A 122 2.23 -1.20 11.65
CA ASP A 122 2.19 0.19 12.13
C ASP A 122 2.55 1.14 10.97
N THR A 123 2.62 2.46 11.20
CA THR A 123 2.94 3.48 10.17
C THR A 123 4.38 3.46 9.65
N THR A 124 5.30 2.84 10.38
CA THR A 124 6.73 2.79 10.04
C THR A 124 7.11 1.48 9.37
N ALA A 125 6.27 0.45 9.51
CA ALA A 125 6.48 -0.86 8.90
C ALA A 125 6.50 -0.78 7.37
N ARG A 126 7.55 -1.35 6.77
CA ARG A 126 7.74 -1.45 5.32
C ARG A 126 7.48 -2.84 4.77
N GLN A 127 6.82 -3.68 5.56
CA GLN A 127 6.63 -5.09 5.26
C GLN A 127 5.16 -5.44 5.43
N VAL A 128 4.63 -6.18 4.47
CA VAL A 128 3.22 -6.53 4.42
C VAL A 128 2.92 -7.61 5.45
N LEU A 129 2.01 -7.30 6.37
CA LEU A 129 1.55 -8.21 7.41
C LEU A 129 0.40 -9.08 6.90
N SER A 130 -0.51 -8.48 6.15
CA SER A 130 -1.66 -9.19 5.59
C SER A 130 -2.15 -8.48 4.34
N PHE A 131 -2.84 -9.21 3.47
CA PHE A 131 -3.47 -8.67 2.28
C PHE A 131 -4.74 -9.43 1.99
N GLY A 132 -5.66 -8.81 1.25
CA GLY A 132 -6.92 -9.45 0.92
C GLY A 132 -7.69 -8.71 -0.14
N LEU A 133 -8.69 -9.40 -0.66
CA LEU A 133 -9.67 -8.86 -1.60
C LEU A 133 -10.98 -8.67 -0.85
N VAL A 134 -11.46 -7.43 -0.80
CA VAL A 134 -12.67 -7.04 -0.07
C VAL A 134 -13.74 -6.67 -1.10
N PRO A 135 -14.84 -7.45 -1.19
CA PRO A 135 -15.96 -7.07 -2.04
C PRO A 135 -16.69 -5.88 -1.41
N LEU A 136 -16.88 -4.81 -2.19
CA LEU A 136 -17.58 -3.59 -1.75
C LEU A 136 -19.11 -3.69 -1.89
N GLY A 137 -19.60 -4.75 -2.55
CA GLY A 137 -21.03 -5.05 -2.71
C GLY A 137 -21.68 -5.79 -1.54
N GLU A 138 -20.91 -6.33 -0.61
CA GLU A 138 -21.38 -7.12 0.56
C GLU A 138 -21.36 -6.27 1.85
N MET A 139 -21.53 -4.96 1.72
CA MET A 139 -21.71 -4.06 2.87
C MET A 139 -23.18 -4.02 3.28
N ASN A 140 -23.87 -5.17 3.30
CA ASN A 140 -25.20 -5.32 3.87
C ASN A 140 -25.59 -6.80 4.01
N ARG A 141 -25.28 -7.44 5.14
CA ARG A 141 -26.14 -8.41 5.82
C ARG A 141 -25.82 -8.48 7.31
#